data_AF-A0A1A7XHV9-F1
#
_entry.id   AF-A0A1A7XHV9-F1
#
_cell.length_a   1.000
_cell.length_b   1.000
_cell.length_c   1.000
_cell.angle_alpha   90.00
_cell.angle_beta   90.00
_cell.angle_gamma   90.00
#
_symmetry.space_group_name_H-M   'P 1'
#
loop_
_entity.id
_entity.type
_entity.pdbx_description
1 polymer ?
#
loop_
_entity_poly.entity_id
_entity_poly.type
_entity_poly.pdbx_seq_one_letter_code
_entity_poly.pdbx_strand_id
1 'polypeptide(L)'
;GVDLVNIHLFHDASNLIACNSSPSVYSGNRKNALRYVINRISDSRYTALPFFLFGDFNFRLDTLSVVEHLSIETEVQTVKKDSSNEVEKIICEEKDSTHQLVLHIEEKLFEYLHEAIFREDNGKALLKYDKEVRAFRDVIREEDIKFPPSYPYSEDHNQPT
;
A
#
# COMPACT_ATOMS: atom_id res chain seq x y z
N GLY A 1 23.41 -10.33 -21.70
CA GLY A 1 21.94 -10.43 -21.67
C GLY A 1 21.42 -9.64 -20.49
N VAL A 2 20.11 -9.51 -20.37
CA VAL A 2 19.42 -8.92 -19.23
C VAL A 2 18.25 -9.82 -18.88
N ASP A 3 17.96 -9.98 -17.59
CA ASP A 3 16.81 -10.74 -17.13
C ASP A 3 15.62 -9.80 -16.86
N LEU A 4 14.44 -10.19 -17.33
CA LEU A 4 13.18 -9.49 -17.09
C LEU A 4 12.32 -10.38 -16.20
N VAL A 5 12.07 -9.95 -14.97
CA VAL A 5 11.39 -10.76 -13.97
C VAL A 5 10.09 -10.08 -13.57
N ASN A 6 8.98 -10.65 -14.04
CA ASN A 6 7.64 -10.26 -13.63
C ASN A 6 7.29 -10.93 -12.29
N ILE A 7 6.89 -10.15 -11.29
CA ILE A 7 6.56 -10.62 -9.95
C ILE A 7 5.13 -10.19 -9.60
N HIS A 8 4.35 -11.13 -9.09
CA HIS A 8 3.05 -10.87 -8.50
C HIS A 8 3.05 -11.39 -7.06
N LEU A 9 3.03 -10.48 -6.08
CA LEU A 9 2.95 -10.84 -4.66
C LEU A 9 1.50 -10.79 -4.18
N PHE A 10 1.21 -11.47 -3.08
CA PHE A 10 -0.13 -11.52 -2.52
C PHE A 10 -0.58 -10.15 -1.98
N HIS A 11 -1.88 -9.88 -2.11
CA HIS A 11 -2.53 -8.70 -1.59
C HIS A 11 -2.88 -8.84 -0.10
N ASP A 12 -3.21 -7.74 0.55
CA ASP A 12 -3.70 -7.75 1.93
C ASP A 12 -5.06 -8.46 1.99
N ALA A 13 -5.22 -9.35 2.97
CA ALA A 13 -6.50 -10.02 3.18
C ALA A 13 -7.50 -9.13 3.92
N SER A 14 -7.05 -8.18 4.74
CA SER A 14 -7.91 -7.31 5.54
C SER A 14 -7.27 -5.93 5.75
N ASN A 15 -7.98 -4.86 5.39
CA ASN A 15 -7.51 -3.50 5.68
C ASN A 15 -7.44 -3.25 7.19
N LEU A 16 -8.35 -3.85 7.97
CA LEU A 16 -8.36 -3.74 9.43
C LEU A 16 -7.12 -4.38 10.05
N ILE A 17 -6.71 -5.57 9.57
CA ILE A 17 -5.46 -6.19 10.02
C ILE A 17 -4.25 -5.34 9.62
N ALA A 18 -4.28 -4.72 8.44
CA ALA A 18 -3.21 -3.82 8.00
C ALA A 18 -3.09 -2.57 8.90
N CYS A 19 -4.17 -2.14 9.56
CA CYS A 19 -4.18 -1.03 10.52
C CYS A 19 -3.64 -1.41 11.91
N ASN A 20 -3.46 -2.69 12.24
CA ASN A 20 -3.11 -3.08 13.62
C ASN A 20 -1.65 -2.78 14.00
N SER A 21 -0.75 -2.65 13.02
CA SER A 21 0.68 -2.42 13.28
C SER A 21 1.38 -1.72 12.13
N SER A 22 2.47 -1.03 12.45
CA SER A 22 3.38 -0.38 11.51
C SER A 22 4.78 -1.01 11.65
N PRO A 23 5.28 -1.78 10.66
CA PRO A 23 4.58 -2.21 9.44
C PRO A 23 3.53 -3.30 9.72
N SER A 24 2.65 -3.55 8.75
CA SER A 24 1.65 -4.62 8.84
C SER A 24 2.27 -6.01 8.67
N VAL A 25 1.56 -7.06 9.10
CA VAL A 25 1.97 -8.45 8.86
C VAL A 25 2.10 -8.77 7.37
N TYR A 26 1.23 -8.19 6.52
CA TYR A 26 1.25 -8.40 5.08
C TYR A 26 2.52 -7.82 4.44
N SER A 27 2.91 -6.62 4.88
CA SER A 27 4.17 -5.99 4.50
C SER A 27 5.38 -6.87 4.83
N GLY A 28 5.42 -7.43 6.05
CA GLY A 28 6.47 -8.37 6.46
C GLY A 28 6.51 -9.64 5.60
N ASN A 29 5.35 -10.19 5.26
CA ASN A 29 5.26 -11.36 4.39
C ASN A 29 5.75 -11.04 2.96
N ARG A 30 5.42 -9.87 2.40
CA ARG A 30 5.84 -9.46 1.06
C ARG A 30 7.33 -9.22 1.03
N LYS A 31 7.87 -8.61 2.09
CA LYS A 31 9.31 -8.47 2.32
C LYS A 31 10.03 -9.80 2.18
N ASN A 32 9.56 -10.82 2.91
CA ASN A 32 10.17 -12.14 2.90
C ASN A 32 10.05 -12.82 1.52
N ALA A 33 8.88 -12.73 0.88
CA ALA A 33 8.64 -13.32 -0.44
C ALA A 33 9.53 -12.71 -1.53
N LEU A 34 9.58 -11.38 -1.62
CA LEU A 34 10.42 -10.70 -2.62
C LEU A 34 11.91 -10.93 -2.35
N ARG A 35 12.35 -10.91 -1.08
CA ARG A 35 13.74 -11.20 -0.72
C ARG A 35 14.15 -12.60 -1.14
N TYR A 36 13.26 -13.58 -0.96
CA TYR A 36 13.49 -14.95 -1.42
C TYR A 36 13.67 -15.00 -2.93
N VAL A 37 12.82 -14.32 -3.70
CA VAL A 37 12.93 -14.26 -5.17
C VAL A 37 14.25 -13.61 -5.59
N ILE A 38 14.61 -12.45 -5.03
CA ILE A 38 15.87 -11.75 -5.33
C ILE A 38 17.08 -12.63 -5.06
N ASN A 39 17.11 -13.32 -3.90
CA ASN A 39 18.19 -14.23 -3.55
C ASN A 39 18.28 -15.41 -4.51
N ARG A 40 17.16 -15.88 -5.06
CA ARG A 40 17.12 -17.01 -5.98
C ARG A 40 17.65 -16.66 -7.37
N ILE A 41 17.31 -15.48 -7.87
CA ILE A 41 17.81 -15.00 -9.18
C ILE A 41 19.25 -14.49 -9.10
N SER A 42 19.70 -14.07 -7.90
CA SER A 42 21.09 -13.61 -7.65
C SER A 42 21.98 -14.72 -7.10
N ASP A 43 21.60 -15.98 -7.29
CA ASP A 43 22.32 -17.13 -6.75
C ASP A 43 23.69 -17.27 -7.41
N SER A 44 24.75 -17.12 -6.59
CA SER A 44 26.16 -17.12 -7.01
C SER A 44 26.63 -18.37 -7.77
N ARG A 45 25.84 -19.45 -7.77
CA ARG A 45 26.12 -20.66 -8.56
C ARG A 45 25.91 -20.45 -10.06
N TYR A 46 25.22 -19.39 -10.46
CA TYR A 46 24.94 -19.05 -11.85
C TYR A 46 25.62 -17.73 -12.22
N THR A 47 25.81 -17.51 -13.52
CA THR A 47 26.34 -16.25 -14.03
C THR A 47 25.38 -15.11 -13.69
N ALA A 48 25.86 -14.11 -12.94
CA ALA A 48 25.08 -12.93 -12.64
C ALA A 48 24.82 -12.10 -13.91
N LEU A 49 23.55 -11.85 -14.19
CA LEU A 49 23.12 -10.89 -15.20
C LEU A 49 22.40 -9.73 -14.50
N PRO A 50 22.49 -8.50 -15.05
CA PRO A 50 21.59 -7.43 -14.64
C PRO A 50 20.14 -7.86 -14.85
N PHE A 51 19.25 -7.49 -13.92
CA PHE A 51 17.83 -7.80 -14.00
C PHE A 51 16.96 -6.58 -13.75
N PHE A 52 15.77 -6.58 -14.36
CA PHE A 52 14.69 -5.65 -14.06
C PHE A 52 13.54 -6.41 -13.39
N LEU A 53 13.13 -5.94 -12.22
CA LEU A 53 11.93 -6.43 -11.53
C LEU A 53 10.76 -5.51 -11.86
N PHE A 54 9.63 -6.10 -12.21
CA PHE A 54 8.39 -5.36 -12.46
C PHE A 54 7.18 -6.27 -12.15
N GLY A 55 5.98 -5.69 -12.16
CA GLY A 55 4.74 -6.41 -11.92
C GLY A 55 3.95 -5.84 -10.75
N ASP A 56 3.01 -6.63 -10.25
CA ASP A 56 2.18 -6.26 -9.10
C ASP A 56 2.82 -6.76 -7.80
N PHE A 57 3.68 -5.94 -7.21
CA PHE A 57 4.25 -6.24 -5.90
C PHE A 57 3.21 -6.18 -4.77
N ASN A 58 2.01 -5.66 -5.01
CA ASN A 58 1.00 -5.41 -3.98
C ASN A 58 1.52 -4.60 -2.78
N PHE A 59 2.59 -3.82 -2.98
CA PHE A 59 3.13 -2.93 -1.96
C PHE A 59 2.05 -1.93 -1.57
N ARG A 60 1.92 -1.71 -0.27
CA ARG A 60 1.00 -0.73 0.29
C ARG A 60 1.81 0.35 0.99
N LEU A 61 1.24 1.53 1.08
CA LEU A 61 1.68 2.49 2.09
C LEU A 61 1.49 1.88 3.48
N ASP A 62 2.22 2.39 4.46
CA ASP A 62 2.01 2.01 5.86
C ASP A 62 0.59 2.38 6.31
N THR A 63 -0.34 1.43 6.23
CA THR A 63 -1.78 1.65 6.41
C THR A 63 -2.08 2.31 7.75
N LEU A 64 -1.47 1.84 8.85
CA LEU A 64 -1.66 2.46 10.16
C LEU A 64 -1.24 3.94 10.14
N SER A 65 -0.02 4.23 9.66
CA SER A 65 0.48 5.62 9.61
C SER A 65 -0.36 6.51 8.68
N VAL A 66 -0.90 5.96 7.58
CA VAL A 66 -1.80 6.68 6.67
C VAL A 66 -3.13 6.97 7.36
N VAL A 67 -3.75 5.97 7.99
CA VAL A 67 -5.04 6.13 8.69
C VAL A 67 -4.93 7.14 9.82
N GLU A 68 -3.86 7.09 10.62
CA GLU A 68 -3.57 8.10 11.66
C GLU A 68 -3.47 9.51 11.06
N HIS A 69 -2.82 9.67 9.89
CA HIS A 69 -2.71 10.96 9.21
C HIS A 69 -4.05 11.46 8.66
N LEU A 70 -4.84 10.58 8.05
CA LEU A 70 -6.14 10.95 7.48
C LEU A 70 -7.21 11.23 8.55
N SER A 71 -6.97 10.80 9.80
CA SER A 71 -7.92 10.92 10.92
C SER A 71 -7.53 11.97 11.98
N ILE A 72 -6.45 12.74 11.78
CA ILE A 72 -5.92 13.71 12.79
C ILE A 72 -7.01 14.63 13.37
N GLU A 73 -7.88 15.18 12.52
CA GLU A 73 -8.90 16.16 12.91
C GLU A 73 -10.30 15.54 13.11
N THR A 74 -10.38 14.21 13.13
CA THR A 74 -11.64 13.45 13.22
C THR A 74 -11.84 12.80 14.59
N GLU A 75 -13.07 12.42 14.89
CA GLU A 75 -13.38 11.48 15.97
C GLU A 75 -13.38 10.05 15.41
N VAL A 76 -12.54 9.19 15.99
CA VAL A 76 -12.35 7.80 15.53
C VAL A 76 -13.19 6.86 16.37
N GLN A 77 -14.02 6.06 15.71
CA GLN A 77 -14.87 5.05 16.30
C GLN A 77 -14.55 3.67 15.73
N THR A 78 -14.40 2.70 16.61
CA THR A 78 -14.12 1.30 16.24
C THR A 78 -15.32 0.45 16.63
N VAL A 79 -16.01 -0.09 15.64
CA VAL A 79 -17.14 -1.01 15.86
C VAL A 79 -16.62 -2.43 15.84
N LYS A 80 -17.07 -3.23 16.81
CA LYS A 80 -16.64 -4.61 17.00
C LYS A 80 -17.80 -5.56 16.82
N LYS A 81 -17.49 -6.78 16.37
CA LYS A 81 -18.48 -7.85 16.28
C LYS A 81 -18.92 -8.28 17.68
N ASP A 82 -20.23 -8.39 17.88
CA ASP A 82 -20.84 -8.82 19.15
C ASP A 82 -20.33 -10.19 19.63
N SER A 83 -19.92 -11.06 18.70
CA SER A 83 -19.55 -12.45 18.97
C SER A 83 -18.06 -12.67 19.27
N SER A 84 -17.15 -11.81 18.81
CA SER A 84 -15.70 -12.06 18.86
C SER A 84 -14.85 -10.92 19.41
N ASN A 85 -15.44 -9.74 19.70
CA ASN A 85 -14.70 -8.51 20.07
C ASN A 85 -13.63 -8.12 19.03
N GLU A 86 -13.66 -8.73 17.84
CA GLU A 86 -12.86 -8.36 16.69
C GLU A 86 -13.42 -7.09 16.09
N VAL A 87 -12.54 -6.23 15.59
CA VAL A 87 -12.93 -5.02 14.88
C VAL A 87 -13.62 -5.41 13.58
N GLU A 88 -14.84 -4.90 13.39
CA GLU A 88 -15.62 -5.06 12.17
C GLU A 88 -15.42 -3.88 11.21
N LYS A 89 -15.34 -2.67 11.77
CA LYS A 89 -15.13 -1.45 10.99
C LYS A 89 -14.51 -0.33 11.82
N ILE A 90 -13.80 0.55 11.13
CA ILE A 90 -13.26 1.82 11.67
C ILE A 90 -13.97 2.95 10.92
N ILE A 91 -14.53 3.88 11.68
CA ILE A 91 -15.26 5.05 11.20
C ILE A 91 -14.58 6.29 11.76
N CYS A 92 -14.32 7.28 10.92
CA CYS A 92 -13.81 8.58 11.35
C CYS A 92 -14.77 9.67 10.87
N GLU A 93 -15.25 10.50 11.79
CA GLU A 93 -16.19 11.59 11.52
C GLU A 93 -15.59 12.94 11.89
N GLU A 94 -16.00 14.01 11.21
CA GLU A 94 -15.60 15.36 11.61
C GLU A 94 -16.06 15.67 13.04
N LYS A 95 -15.24 16.45 13.78
CA LYS A 95 -15.54 16.85 15.16
C LYS A 95 -16.59 17.96 15.26
N ASP A 96 -17.02 18.51 14.13
CA ASP A 96 -17.98 19.58 14.09
C ASP A 96 -19.43 19.06 14.19
N SER A 97 -20.40 19.97 14.15
CA SER A 97 -21.81 19.58 14.28
C SER A 97 -22.36 18.77 13.11
N THR A 98 -21.62 18.65 11.99
CA THR A 98 -22.08 17.91 10.82
C THR A 98 -21.87 16.40 10.97
N HIS A 99 -20.90 15.99 11.79
CA HIS A 99 -20.47 14.59 11.92
C HIS A 99 -20.28 13.91 10.56
N GLN A 100 -19.73 14.64 9.59
CA GLN A 100 -19.54 14.09 8.24
C GLN A 100 -18.56 12.91 8.28
N LEU A 101 -18.93 11.81 7.62
CA LEU A 101 -18.07 10.62 7.49
C LEU A 101 -16.86 10.95 6.60
N VAL A 102 -15.66 10.92 7.19
CA VAL A 102 -14.39 11.23 6.54
C VAL A 102 -13.68 9.97 6.08
N LEU A 103 -13.64 8.92 6.91
CA LEU A 103 -12.94 7.67 6.62
C LEU A 103 -13.76 6.47 7.09
N HIS A 104 -13.91 5.48 6.22
CA HIS A 104 -14.61 4.23 6.51
C HIS A 104 -13.76 3.04 6.04
N ILE A 105 -13.43 2.16 6.99
CA ILE A 105 -12.59 0.99 6.75
C ILE A 105 -13.32 -0.26 7.24
N GLU A 106 -13.40 -1.25 6.37
CA GLU A 106 -13.81 -2.61 6.69
C GLU A 106 -12.76 -3.59 6.16
N GLU A 107 -12.98 -4.90 6.30
CA GLU A 107 -12.03 -5.91 5.80
C GLU A 107 -11.62 -5.68 4.33
N LYS A 108 -12.58 -5.32 3.48
CA LYS A 108 -12.40 -5.12 2.03
C LYS A 108 -12.78 -3.73 1.55
N LEU A 109 -13.00 -2.79 2.47
CA LEU A 109 -13.42 -1.43 2.17
C LEU A 109 -12.40 -0.44 2.72
N PHE A 110 -12.09 0.58 1.92
CA PHE A 110 -11.31 1.75 2.33
C PHE A 110 -11.86 2.95 1.56
N GLU A 111 -12.74 3.70 2.20
CA GLU A 111 -13.38 4.88 1.61
C GLU A 111 -12.93 6.11 2.38
N TYR A 112 -12.43 7.12 1.66
CA TYR A 112 -11.98 8.37 2.24
C TYR A 112 -12.61 9.53 1.48
N LEU A 113 -13.24 10.46 2.19
CA LEU A 113 -14.00 11.57 1.60
C LEU A 113 -13.18 12.40 0.61
N HIS A 114 -11.89 12.62 0.89
CA HIS A 114 -11.00 13.43 0.06
C HIS A 114 -10.08 12.57 -0.82
N GLU A 115 -10.64 11.66 -1.61
CA GLU A 115 -9.89 10.72 -2.46
C GLU A 115 -8.86 11.35 -3.42
N ALA A 116 -9.02 12.64 -3.73
CA ALA A 116 -8.10 13.37 -4.60
C ALA A 116 -6.66 13.28 -4.12
N ILE A 117 -6.42 13.17 -2.80
CA ILE A 117 -5.08 13.04 -2.21
C ILE A 117 -4.30 11.81 -2.73
N PHE A 118 -5.00 10.75 -3.17
CA PHE A 118 -4.38 9.54 -3.70
C PHE A 118 -4.01 9.65 -5.17
N ARG A 119 -4.60 10.62 -5.89
CA ARG A 119 -4.49 10.78 -7.35
C ARG A 119 -3.67 12.01 -7.73
N GLU A 120 -3.80 13.10 -6.99
CA GLU A 120 -3.09 14.35 -7.26
C GLU A 120 -1.58 14.19 -7.06
N ASP A 121 -0.81 14.72 -8.02
CA ASP A 121 0.66 14.69 -8.03
C ASP A 121 1.25 13.29 -7.76
N ASN A 122 0.62 12.24 -8.29
CA ASN A 122 0.99 10.83 -8.08
C ASN A 122 1.10 10.45 -6.58
N GLY A 123 0.28 11.07 -5.72
CA GLY A 123 0.28 10.80 -4.29
C GLY A 123 1.61 11.14 -3.60
N LYS A 124 2.42 12.06 -4.14
CA LYS A 124 3.74 12.40 -3.59
C LYS A 124 3.72 12.74 -2.11
N ALA A 125 2.65 13.39 -1.62
CA ALA A 125 2.46 13.71 -0.20
C ALA A 125 2.43 12.46 0.70
N LEU A 126 2.06 11.30 0.14
CA LEU A 126 1.92 10.02 0.85
C LEU A 126 3.17 9.13 0.73
N LEU A 127 4.12 9.43 -0.16
CA LEU A 127 5.36 8.63 -0.33
C LEU A 127 6.21 8.55 0.95
N LYS A 128 6.04 9.48 1.89
CA LYS A 128 6.66 9.38 3.23
C LYS A 128 6.23 8.12 3.99
N TYR A 129 5.05 7.57 3.69
CA TYR A 129 4.51 6.32 4.23
C TYR A 129 4.86 5.08 3.40
N ASP A 130 5.51 5.24 2.24
CA ASP A 130 6.08 4.10 1.52
C ASP A 130 7.35 3.63 2.23
N LYS A 131 7.20 2.51 2.93
CA LYS A 131 8.24 1.86 3.72
C LYS A 131 8.66 0.51 3.14
N GLU A 132 7.88 -0.08 2.24
CA GLU A 132 8.16 -1.44 1.73
C GLU A 132 9.39 -1.45 0.82
N VAL A 133 9.48 -0.50 -0.10
CA VAL A 133 10.63 -0.40 -1.02
C VAL A 133 11.95 -0.15 -0.29
N ARG A 134 11.90 0.54 0.86
CA ARG A 134 13.09 0.86 1.66
C ARG A 134 13.82 -0.41 2.13
N ALA A 135 13.09 -1.50 2.32
CA ALA A 135 13.63 -2.77 2.78
C ALA A 135 14.54 -3.47 1.76
N PHE A 136 14.68 -2.93 0.54
CA PHE A 136 15.44 -3.55 -0.55
C PHE A 136 16.49 -2.63 -1.18
N ARG A 137 16.71 -1.42 -0.64
CA ARG A 137 17.70 -0.46 -1.16
C ARG A 137 19.13 -0.97 -1.14
N ASP A 138 19.38 -2.05 -0.39
CA ASP A 138 20.66 -2.77 -0.34
C ASP A 138 20.91 -3.63 -1.59
N VAL A 139 19.87 -4.02 -2.34
CA VAL A 139 19.96 -4.97 -3.45
C VAL A 139 19.33 -4.49 -4.76
N ILE A 140 18.34 -3.59 -4.70
CA ILE A 140 17.68 -3.03 -5.88
C ILE A 140 17.52 -1.51 -5.74
N ARG A 141 17.40 -0.85 -6.89
CA ARG A 141 17.07 0.58 -7.00
C ARG A 141 15.73 0.70 -7.70
N GLU A 142 14.82 1.45 -7.09
CA GLU A 142 13.58 1.87 -7.73
C GLU A 142 13.85 3.03 -8.70
N GLU A 143 13.27 2.96 -9.89
CA GLU A 143 13.35 4.02 -10.90
C GLU A 143 12.13 4.94 -10.78
N ASP A 144 12.32 6.23 -11.05
CA ASP A 144 11.23 7.20 -11.00
C ASP A 144 10.12 6.83 -11.98
N ILE A 145 8.87 6.82 -11.49
CA ILE A 145 7.68 6.64 -12.32
C ILE A 145 7.48 7.90 -13.17
N LYS A 146 7.88 7.82 -14.44
CA LYS A 146 7.67 8.88 -15.45
C LYS A 146 6.47 8.63 -16.35
N PHE A 147 5.78 7.51 -16.16
CA PHE A 147 4.59 7.13 -16.89
C PHE A 147 3.33 7.44 -16.06
N PRO A 148 2.18 7.71 -16.69
CA PRO A 148 0.93 7.94 -15.97
C PRO A 148 0.56 6.70 -15.13
N PRO A 149 -0.08 6.87 -13.97
CA PRO A 149 -0.58 5.75 -13.18
C PRO A 149 -1.54 4.90 -14.02
N SER A 150 -1.50 3.60 -13.78
CA SER A 150 -2.26 2.59 -14.52
C SER A 150 -3.58 2.17 -13.86
N TYR A 151 -4.01 2.88 -12.81
CA TYR A 151 -5.33 2.71 -12.14
C TYR A 151 -5.86 4.02 -11.53
N PRO A 152 -7.18 4.32 -11.65
CA PRO A 152 -8.24 3.56 -12.34
C PRO A 152 -8.41 3.80 -13.86
N TYR A 153 -8.53 2.71 -14.65
CA TYR A 153 -8.42 2.74 -16.12
C TYR A 153 -9.22 3.87 -16.78
N SER A 154 -8.51 4.73 -17.52
CA SER A 154 -9.01 5.84 -18.32
C SER A 154 -8.46 5.75 -19.73
N GLU A 155 -9.33 5.95 -20.71
CA GLU A 155 -8.92 6.01 -22.11
C GLU A 155 -8.22 7.33 -22.47
N ASP A 156 -8.30 8.35 -21.59
CA ASP A 156 -7.58 9.61 -21.75
C ASP A 156 -6.15 9.47 -21.24
N HIS A 157 -5.19 9.48 -22.16
CA HIS A 157 -3.74 9.39 -21.89
C HIS A 157 -3.20 10.55 -21.04
N ASN A 158 -3.95 11.62 -20.84
CA ASN A 158 -3.59 12.74 -19.95
C ASN A 158 -4.18 12.60 -18.54
N GLN A 159 -5.00 11.58 -18.30
CA GLN A 159 -5.55 11.27 -16.98
C GLN A 159 -4.86 10.02 -16.44
N PRO A 160 -4.94 9.78 -15.11
CA PRO A 160 -4.73 8.45 -14.59
C PRO A 160 -5.52 7.47 -15.45
N THR A 161 -4.82 6.50 -16.05
CA THR A 161 -5.45 5.21 -16.30
C THR A 161 -5.77 4.60 -14.95
#